data_AF-A0A3A3GMU4-F1
#
_entry.id   AF-A0A3A3GMU4-F1
#
_cell.length_a   1.000
_cell.length_b   1.000
_cell.length_c   1.000
_cell.angle_alpha   90.00
_cell.angle_beta   90.00
_cell.angle_gamma   90.00
#
_symmetry.space_group_name_H-M   'P 1'
#
loop_
_entity.id
_entity.type
_entity.pdbx_description
1 polymer ?
#
loop_
_entity_poly.entity_id
_entity_poly.type
_entity_poly.pdbx_seq_one_letter_code
_entity_poly.pdbx_strand_id
1 'polypeptide(L)'
;MIYLQSQDLSPIEELLQMEDKFIGLPYTTPYKKSALAHYFKLKGDYYTAIGSIENGIECYMESAFRYSKVDDISKERECKLMMKLFTDRDERMDVETIKKFQDLYSQCNNSFQW
;
A
#
# COMPACT_ATOMS: atom_id res chain seq x y z
N MET A 1 -8.66 2.34 -12.51
CA MET A 1 -7.49 1.63 -13.07
C MET A 1 -7.23 2.15 -14.48
N ILE A 2 -6.47 3.23 -14.66
CA ILE A 2 -6.01 3.70 -15.99
C ILE A 2 -4.53 4.11 -15.96
N TYR A 3 -4.02 4.68 -14.85
CA TYR A 3 -2.70 5.31 -14.82
C TYR A 3 -1.47 4.38 -14.97
N LEU A 4 -1.55 3.11 -14.55
CA LEU A 4 -0.39 2.21 -14.63
C LEU A 4 -0.24 1.47 -15.96
N GLN A 5 -1.27 1.46 -16.81
CA GLN A 5 -1.17 0.81 -18.13
C GLN A 5 -0.45 1.69 -19.16
N SER A 6 -0.30 2.99 -18.91
CA SER A 6 0.35 3.93 -19.82
C SER A 6 1.86 4.12 -19.58
N GLN A 7 2.45 3.49 -18.54
CA GLN A 7 3.78 3.86 -18.00
C GLN A 7 3.93 5.36 -17.66
N ASP A 8 2.83 6.12 -17.68
CA ASP A 8 2.83 7.54 -17.38
C ASP A 8 2.65 7.71 -15.88
N LEU A 9 3.77 8.00 -15.21
CA LEU A 9 3.83 8.20 -13.77
C LEU A 9 3.47 9.63 -13.36
N SER A 10 3.39 10.58 -14.30
CA SER A 10 3.19 12.01 -14.01
C SER A 10 1.93 12.29 -13.17
N PRO A 11 0.77 11.65 -13.40
CA PRO A 11 -0.40 11.86 -12.55
C PRO A 11 -0.19 11.42 -11.09
N ILE A 12 0.63 10.40 -10.85
CA ILE A 12 0.96 9.97 -9.49
C ILE A 12 1.96 10.94 -8.87
N GLU A 13 2.96 11.41 -9.62
CA GLU A 13 3.94 12.40 -9.15
C GLU A 13 3.26 13.70 -8.70
N GLU A 14 2.30 14.21 -9.47
CA GLU A 14 1.48 15.38 -9.08
C GLU A 14 0.73 15.13 -7.77
N LEU A 15 0.17 13.92 -7.61
CA LEU A 15 -0.55 13.53 -6.40
C LEU A 15 0.39 13.45 -5.19
N LEU A 16 1.62 12.93 -5.36
CA LEU A 16 2.66 12.87 -4.33
C LEU A 16 3.08 14.27 -3.88
N GLN A 17 3.23 15.23 -4.81
CA GLN A 17 3.55 16.62 -4.48
C GLN A 17 2.46 17.31 -3.64
N MET A 18 1.24 16.77 -3.66
CA MET A 18 0.11 17.29 -2.90
C MET A 18 -0.17 16.53 -1.60
N GLU A 19 0.63 15.50 -1.26
CA GLU A 19 0.39 14.61 -0.12
C GLU A 19 0.15 15.35 1.20
N ASP A 20 1.01 16.32 1.50
CA ASP A 20 0.93 17.13 2.73
C ASP A 20 -0.41 17.88 2.87
N LYS A 21 -1.09 18.14 1.74
CA LYS A 21 -2.39 18.84 1.73
C LYS A 21 -3.53 17.94 2.17
N PHE A 22 -3.38 16.61 2.09
CA PHE A 22 -4.48 15.68 2.38
C PHE A 22 -4.16 14.57 3.38
N ILE A 23 -2.89 14.27 3.67
CA ILE A 23 -2.53 13.13 4.53
C ILE A 23 -3.04 13.26 5.97
N GLY A 24 -3.13 14.50 6.48
CA GLY A 24 -3.62 14.81 7.82
C GLY A 24 -5.11 15.13 7.92
N LEU A 25 -5.86 15.07 6.82
CA LEU A 25 -7.28 15.39 6.84
C LEU A 25 -8.10 14.30 7.56
N PRO A 26 -9.24 14.63 8.18
CA PRO A 26 -10.10 13.63 8.79
C PRO A 26 -10.83 12.80 7.73
N TYR A 27 -10.49 11.52 7.64
CA TYR A 27 -11.15 10.53 6.77
C TYR A 27 -12.27 9.82 7.56
N THR A 28 -13.44 10.46 7.66
CA THR A 28 -14.53 9.99 8.53
C THR A 28 -15.44 8.96 7.88
N THR A 29 -15.55 8.94 6.56
CA THR A 29 -16.43 8.01 5.84
C THR A 29 -15.64 6.80 5.31
N PRO A 30 -16.26 5.60 5.24
CA PRO A 30 -15.62 4.42 4.66
C PRO A 30 -15.09 4.66 3.23
N TYR A 31 -15.84 5.43 2.43
CA TYR A 31 -15.40 5.85 1.10
C TYR A 31 -14.11 6.66 1.13
N LYS A 32 -14.03 7.68 2.01
CA LYS A 32 -12.83 8.52 2.15
C LYS A 32 -11.65 7.69 2.66
N LYS A 33 -11.85 6.83 3.66
CA LYS A 33 -10.82 5.91 4.17
C LYS A 33 -10.29 4.98 3.08
N SER A 34 -11.18 4.45 2.23
CA SER A 34 -10.81 3.62 1.09
C SER A 34 -10.03 4.40 0.02
N ALA A 35 -10.37 5.67 -0.21
CA ALA A 35 -9.62 6.53 -1.13
C ALA A 35 -8.19 6.77 -0.65
N LEU A 36 -7.99 6.95 0.66
CA LEU A 36 -6.64 7.08 1.23
C LEU A 36 -5.87 5.76 1.16
N ALA A 37 -6.52 4.61 1.38
CA ALA A 37 -5.88 3.30 1.15
C ALA A 37 -5.45 3.16 -0.33
N HIS A 38 -6.31 3.56 -1.26
CA HIS A 38 -6.00 3.54 -2.69
C HIS A 38 -4.82 4.45 -3.05
N TYR A 39 -4.71 5.62 -2.43
CA TYR A 39 -3.56 6.50 -2.58
C TYR A 39 -2.25 5.79 -2.22
N PHE A 40 -2.19 5.13 -1.05
CA PHE A 40 -0.99 4.40 -0.65
C PHE A 40 -0.67 3.24 -1.60
N LYS A 41 -1.68 2.57 -2.16
CA LYS A 41 -1.49 1.55 -3.19
C LYS A 41 -0.81 2.14 -4.44
N LEU A 42 -1.29 3.29 -4.93
CA LEU A 42 -0.70 3.98 -6.10
C LEU A 42 0.72 4.49 -5.82
N LYS A 43 0.97 4.99 -4.61
CA LYS A 43 2.32 5.38 -4.15
C LYS A 43 3.27 4.18 -4.11
N GLY A 44 2.78 3.02 -3.69
CA GLY A 44 3.51 1.75 -3.76
C GLY A 44 3.83 1.33 -5.19
N ASP A 45 2.83 1.39 -6.09
CA ASP A 45 3.02 1.11 -7.51
C ASP A 45 4.12 2.02 -8.10
N TYR A 46 4.08 3.32 -7.80
CA TYR A 46 5.09 4.29 -8.24
C TYR A 46 6.50 3.95 -7.74
N TYR A 47 6.68 3.73 -6.43
CA TYR A 47 8.00 3.42 -5.88
C TYR A 47 8.58 2.14 -6.46
N THR A 48 7.76 1.11 -6.64
CA THR A 48 8.22 -0.13 -7.28
C THR A 48 8.56 0.06 -8.76
N ALA A 49 7.83 0.91 -9.48
CA ALA A 49 8.14 1.23 -10.88
C ALA A 49 9.49 1.95 -11.04
N ILE A 50 9.87 2.82 -10.09
CA ILE A 50 11.17 3.52 -10.11
C ILE A 50 12.30 2.72 -9.43
N GLY A 51 12.06 1.45 -9.07
CA GLY A 51 13.06 0.56 -8.47
C GLY A 51 13.28 0.75 -6.96
N SER A 52 12.49 1.60 -6.30
CA SER A 52 12.53 1.79 -4.85
C SER A 52 11.64 0.75 -4.15
N ILE A 53 12.08 -0.51 -4.16
CA ILE A 53 11.26 -1.67 -3.76
C ILE A 53 10.80 -1.59 -2.29
N GLU A 54 11.69 -1.27 -1.36
CA GLU A 54 11.37 -1.21 0.08
C GLU A 54 10.30 -0.14 0.38
N ASN A 55 10.47 1.08 -0.14
CA ASN A 55 9.46 2.14 -0.03
C ASN A 55 8.12 1.72 -0.66
N GLY A 56 8.16 0.97 -1.76
CA GLY A 56 6.98 0.40 -2.38
C GLY A 56 6.24 -0.57 -1.46
N ILE A 57 6.98 -1.47 -0.81
CA ILE A 57 6.45 -2.44 0.15
C ILE A 57 5.83 -1.75 1.37
N GLU A 58 6.48 -0.73 1.93
CA GLU A 58 5.93 0.07 3.03
C GLU A 58 4.60 0.72 2.65
N CYS A 59 4.50 1.24 1.42
CA CYS A 59 3.26 1.84 0.93
C CYS A 59 2.14 0.80 0.73
N TYR A 60 2.45 -0.38 0.19
CA TYR A 60 1.47 -1.46 0.08
C TYR A 60 1.01 -1.97 1.45
N MET A 61 1.91 -2.01 2.42
CA MET A 61 1.63 -2.40 3.81
C MET A 61 0.65 -1.42 4.45
N GLU A 62 0.88 -0.11 4.31
CA GLU A 62 -0.02 0.94 4.79
C GLU A 62 -1.39 0.89 4.09
N SER A 63 -1.39 0.64 2.78
CA SER A 63 -2.62 0.43 2.01
C SER A 63 -3.43 -0.77 2.51
N ALA A 64 -2.79 -1.93 2.69
CA ALA A 64 -3.42 -3.14 3.20
C ALA A 64 -4.03 -2.91 4.60
N PHE A 65 -3.27 -2.29 5.50
CA PHE A 65 -3.74 -1.91 6.82
C PHE A 65 -5.00 -1.05 6.75
N ARG A 66 -5.02 -0.01 5.91
CA ARG A 66 -6.17 0.88 5.77
C ARG A 66 -7.39 0.20 5.15
N TYR A 67 -7.21 -0.67 4.17
CA TYR A 67 -8.30 -1.47 3.62
C TYR A 67 -8.90 -2.44 4.66
N SER A 68 -8.07 -3.00 5.55
CA SER A 68 -8.56 -3.82 6.66
C SER A 68 -9.46 -3.03 7.62
N LYS A 69 -9.24 -1.71 7.79
CA LYS A 69 -10.06 -0.85 8.66
C LYS A 69 -11.43 -0.49 8.07
N VAL A 70 -11.70 -0.88 6.83
CA VAL A 70 -12.98 -0.68 6.15
C VAL A 70 -13.55 -1.99 5.59
N ASP A 71 -13.00 -3.13 6.02
CA ASP A 71 -13.40 -4.48 5.60
C ASP A 71 -13.37 -4.71 4.07
N ASP A 72 -12.53 -3.97 3.33
CA ASP A 72 -12.31 -4.18 1.90
C ASP A 72 -11.24 -5.28 1.68
N ILE A 73 -11.62 -6.51 2.04
CA ILE A 73 -10.75 -7.68 2.06
C ILE A 73 -10.14 -7.96 0.67
N SER A 74 -10.87 -7.65 -0.41
CA SER A 74 -10.39 -7.85 -1.78
C SER A 74 -9.16 -7.00 -2.06
N LYS A 75 -9.22 -5.70 -1.74
CA LYS A 75 -8.11 -4.78 -1.99
C LYS A 75 -6.98 -4.93 -0.98
N GLU A 76 -7.30 -5.31 0.26
CA GLU A 76 -6.28 -5.71 1.23
C GLU A 76 -5.43 -6.87 0.68
N ARG A 77 -6.08 -7.92 0.17
CA ARG A 77 -5.37 -9.08 -0.41
C ARG A 77 -4.56 -8.71 -1.64
N GLU A 78 -5.06 -7.82 -2.50
CA GLU A 78 -4.31 -7.31 -3.64
C GLU A 78 -2.99 -6.67 -3.19
N CYS A 79 -3.01 -5.81 -2.17
CA CYS A 79 -1.80 -5.17 -1.65
C CYS A 79 -0.81 -6.19 -1.05
N LYS A 80 -1.32 -7.17 -0.29
CA LYS A 80 -0.49 -8.27 0.25
C LYS A 80 0.17 -9.10 -0.85
N LEU A 81 -0.54 -9.35 -1.96
CA LEU A 81 0.01 -10.06 -3.11
C LEU A 81 1.13 -9.26 -3.77
N MET A 82 0.96 -7.94 -3.94
CA MET A 82 2.01 -7.08 -4.48
C MET A 82 3.26 -7.13 -3.61
N MET A 83 3.11 -6.99 -2.29
CA MET A 83 4.23 -7.10 -1.35
C MET A 83 4.96 -8.45 -1.49
N LYS A 84 4.20 -9.55 -1.50
CA LYS A 84 4.77 -10.90 -1.66
C LYS A 84 5.56 -11.05 -2.97
N LEU A 85 5.02 -10.52 -4.07
CA LEU A 85 5.69 -10.59 -5.37
C LEU A 85 7.06 -9.91 -5.36
N PHE A 86 7.22 -8.83 -4.60
CA PHE A 86 8.50 -8.14 -4.50
C PHE A 86 9.42 -8.76 -3.46
N THR A 87 8.90 -9.27 -2.33
CA THR A 87 9.71 -10.00 -1.34
C THR A 87 10.30 -11.29 -1.88
N ASP A 88 9.56 -12.01 -2.72
CA ASP A 88 10.01 -13.27 -3.30
C ASP A 88 11.03 -13.05 -4.44
N ARG A 89 11.15 -11.82 -4.97
CA ARG A 89 12.04 -11.48 -6.09
C ARG A 89 13.34 -10.81 -5.66
N ASP A 90 13.39 -10.24 -4.47
CA ASP A 90 14.50 -9.44 -4.01
C ASP A 90 15.26 -10.10 -2.86
N GLU A 91 16.29 -10.88 -3.21
CA GLU A 91 17.20 -11.55 -2.26
C GLU A 91 18.00 -10.57 -1.38
N ARG A 92 17.95 -9.26 -1.69
CA ARG A 92 18.69 -8.20 -0.98
C ARG A 92 17.81 -7.38 -0.04
N MET A 93 16.53 -7.71 0.10
CA MET A 93 15.64 -7.00 1.00
C MET A 93 16.11 -7.02 2.44
N ASP A 94 15.97 -5.87 3.11
CA ASP A 94 16.32 -5.77 4.51
C ASP A 94 15.44 -6.65 5.41
N VAL A 95 16.07 -7.31 6.38
CA VAL A 95 15.42 -8.25 7.30
C VAL A 95 14.38 -7.56 8.18
N GLU A 96 14.56 -6.27 8.49
CA GLU A 96 13.57 -5.48 9.24
C GLU A 96 12.28 -5.28 8.43
N THR A 97 12.40 -5.02 7.13
CA THR A 97 11.26 -4.89 6.21
C THR A 97 10.47 -6.21 6.13
N ILE A 98 11.17 -7.35 6.08
CA ILE A 98 10.54 -8.68 6.10
C ILE A 98 9.81 -8.92 7.44
N LYS A 99 10.40 -8.51 8.57
CA LYS A 99 9.74 -8.64 9.90
C LYS A 99 8.50 -7.77 10.00
N LYS A 100 8.57 -6.50 9.59
CA LYS A 100 7.39 -5.61 9.56
C LYS A 100 6.25 -6.22 8.74
N PHE A 101 6.58 -6.89 7.63
CA PHE A 101 5.60 -7.63 6.84
C PHE A 101 4.94 -8.76 7.64
N GLN A 102 5.73 -9.62 8.27
CA GLN A 102 5.22 -10.74 9.06
C GLN A 102 4.34 -10.26 10.23
N ASP A 103 4.72 -9.16 10.87
CA ASP A 103 3.97 -8.56 11.97
C ASP A 103 2.62 -8.02 11.49
N LEU A 104 2.57 -7.26 10.38
CA LEU A 104 1.31 -6.80 9.82
C LEU A 104 0.41 -7.95 9.36
N TYR A 105 1.00 -8.95 8.72
CA TYR A 105 0.26 -10.12 8.29
C TYR A 105 -0.41 -10.81 9.49
N SER A 106 0.31 -10.91 10.62
CA SER A 106 -0.20 -11.48 11.87
C SER A 106 -1.27 -10.60 12.53
N GLN A 107 -1.08 -9.28 12.56
CA GLN A 107 -2.04 -8.34 13.15
C GLN A 107 -3.37 -8.31 12.39
N CYS A 108 -3.35 -8.38 11.06
CA CYS A 108 -4.56 -8.47 10.24
C CYS A 108 -5.23 -9.86 10.30
N ASN A 109 -4.52 -10.92 10.71
CA ASN A 109 -5.09 -12.26 10.83
C ASN A 109 -5.74 -12.50 12.22
N ASN A 110 -5.30 -11.78 13.24
CA ASN A 110 -5.85 -11.85 14.60
C ASN A 110 -7.15 -11.06 14.80
N SER A 111 -7.62 -10.29 13.80
CA SER A 111 -8.93 -9.64 13.82
C SER A 111 -10.12 -10.56 13.48
N PHE A 112 -9.89 -11.87 13.35
CA PHE A 112 -10.91 -12.88 13.04
C PHE A 112 -11.01 -14.01 14.11
N GLN A 113 -10.89 -13.67 15.39
CA GLN A 113 -11.29 -14.61 16.46
C GLN A 113 -12.55 -14.08 17.16
N TRP A 114 -13.70 -14.63 16.76
CA TRP A 114 -14.95 -14.61 17.52
C TRP A 114 -15.00 -15.83 18.42
#